data_AF-A0A2J0L8Y0-F1
#
_entry.id   AF-A0A2J0L8Y0-F1
#
_cell.length_a   1.000
_cell.length_b   1.000
_cell.length_c   1.000
_cell.angle_alpha   90.00
_cell.angle_beta   90.00
_cell.angle_gamma   90.00
#
_symmetry.space_group_name_H-M   'P 1'
#
loop_
_entity.id
_entity.type
_entity.pdbx_description
1 polymer ?
#
loop_
_entity_poly.entity_id
_entity_poly.type
_entity_poly.pdbx_seq_one_letter_code
_entity_poly.pdbx_strand_id
1 'polypeptide(L)' 'MKHSLRVGFSFGLTSGIITTLGLMVGLHSGTHSKIAVIGGILTIAIADAFSDALGIHISEESEEKHTEKEIWESTIST' A
#
# COMPACT_ATOMS: atom_id res chain seq x y z
N MET A 1 -17.79 -1.89 12.35
CA MET A 1 -16.72 -2.16 11.36
C MET A 1 -15.43 -2.39 12.14
N LYS A 2 -14.72 -3.49 11.90
CA LYS A 2 -13.47 -3.85 12.61
C LYS A 2 -12.44 -2.72 12.46
N HIS A 3 -11.75 -2.35 13.54
CA HIS A 3 -10.79 -1.23 13.58
C HIS A 3 -9.69 -1.35 12.52
N SER A 4 -9.13 -2.56 12.32
CA SER A 4 -8.06 -2.81 11.34
C SER A 4 -8.45 -2.51 9.89
N LEU A 5 -9.72 -2.74 9.50
CA LEU A 5 -10.19 -2.39 8.14
C LEU A 5 -10.23 -0.87 7.90
N ARG A 6 -10.52 -0.08 8.95
CA ARG A 6 -10.55 1.38 8.83
C ARG A 6 -9.12 1.94 8.75
N VAL A 7 -8.20 1.36 9.50
CA VAL A 7 -6.78 1.75 9.50
C VAL A 7 -6.14 1.41 8.15
N GLY A 8 -6.29 0.17 7.68
CA GLY A 8 -5.72 -0.24 6.39
C GLY A 8 -6.28 0.54 5.21
N PHE A 9 -7.60 0.78 5.18
CA PHE A 9 -8.20 1.56 4.10
C PHE A 9 -7.78 3.04 4.12
N SER A 10 -7.70 3.67 5.30
CA SER A 10 -7.23 5.06 5.41
C SER A 10 -5.74 5.21 5.10
N PHE A 11 -4.92 4.22 5.49
CA PHE A 11 -3.50 4.20 5.20
C PHE A 11 -3.24 3.99 3.70
N GLY A 12 -3.77 2.90 3.13
CA GLY A 12 -3.58 2.53 1.72
C GLY A 12 -4.11 3.59 0.74
N LEU A 13 -5.22 4.26 1.06
CA LEU A 13 -5.72 5.34 0.21
C LEU A 13 -4.77 6.55 0.21
N THR A 14 -4.20 6.88 1.38
CA THR A 14 -3.31 8.04 1.51
C THR A 14 -1.93 7.75 0.91
N SER A 15 -1.35 6.57 1.16
CA SER A 15 -0.10 6.11 0.56
C SER A 15 -0.22 6.07 -0.96
N GLY A 16 -1.25 5.40 -1.48
CA GLY A 16 -1.49 5.28 -2.92
C GLY A 16 -1.61 6.63 -3.64
N ILE A 17 -2.30 7.62 -3.05
CA ILE A 17 -2.42 8.98 -3.63
C ILE A 17 -1.05 9.68 -3.67
N ILE A 18 -0.30 9.66 -2.57
CA ILE A 18 1.00 10.34 -2.49
C ILE A 18 1.99 9.71 -3.48
N THR A 19 2.05 8.38 -3.51
CA THR A 19 2.98 7.64 -4.36
C THR A 19 2.65 7.81 -5.84
N THR A 20 1.37 7.74 -6.25
CA THR A 20 0.98 7.97 -7.66
C THR A 20 1.23 9.40 -8.12
N LEU A 21 0.93 10.40 -7.28
CA LEU A 21 1.22 11.80 -7.61
C LEU A 21 2.73 12.05 -7.72
N GLY A 22 3.52 11.53 -6.77
CA GLY A 22 4.98 11.63 -6.80
C GLY A 22 5.57 11.00 -8.06
N LEU A 23 5.09 9.83 -8.45
CA LEU A 23 5.54 9.15 -9.64
C LEU A 23 5.14 9.87 -10.93
N MET A 24 3.91 10.35 -10.98
CA MET A 24 3.40 11.08 -12.14
C MET A 24 4.22 12.35 -12.36
N VAL A 25 4.46 13.15 -11.31
CA VAL A 25 5.27 14.37 -11.41
C VAL A 25 6.73 14.04 -11.75
N GLY A 26 7.34 13.06 -11.08
CA GLY A 26 8.74 12.70 -11.27
C GLY A 26 9.03 12.14 -12.67
N LEU A 27 8.27 11.13 -13.10
CA LEU A 27 8.47 10.50 -14.40
C LEU A 27 8.04 11.41 -15.55
N HIS A 28 6.97 12.19 -15.39
CA HIS A 28 6.56 13.13 -16.42
C HIS A 28 7.59 14.24 -16.63
N SER A 29 8.16 14.78 -15.55
CA SER A 29 9.19 15.83 -15.63
C SER A 29 10.52 15.31 -16.20
N GLY A 30 10.88 14.06 -15.90
CA GLY A 30 12.17 13.48 -16.34
C GLY A 30 12.16 12.87 -17.75
N THR A 31 11.02 12.33 -18.20
CA THR A 31 10.95 11.59 -19.49
C THR A 31 10.03 12.22 -20.52
N HIS A 32 9.08 13.07 -20.12
CA HIS A 32 7.94 13.51 -20.94
C HIS A 32 7.12 12.36 -21.59
N SER A 33 7.36 11.11 -21.21
CA SER A 33 6.77 9.93 -21.85
C SER A 33 5.61 9.40 -21.02
N LYS A 34 4.41 9.40 -21.62
CA LYS A 34 3.21 8.83 -21.00
C LYS A 34 3.35 7.33 -20.74
N ILE A 35 4.12 6.62 -21.57
CA ILE A 35 4.36 5.17 -21.42
C ILE A 35 5.18 4.90 -20.16
N ALA A 36 6.21 5.70 -19.91
CA ALA A 36 7.03 5.58 -18.70
C ALA A 36 6.19 5.82 -17.43
N VAL A 37 5.31 6.82 -17.46
CA VAL A 37 4.39 7.11 -16.34
C VAL A 37 3.42 5.94 -16.10
N ILE A 38 2.80 5.39 -17.14
CA ILE A 38 1.87 4.24 -17.02
C ILE A 38 2.59 2.99 -16.51
N GLY A 39 3.76 2.67 -17.05
CA GLY A 39 4.56 1.54 -16.60
C GLY A 39 5.04 1.68 -15.15
N GLY A 40 5.42 2.91 -14.76
CA GLY A 40 5.77 3.24 -13.39
C GLY A 40 4.60 3.04 -12.43
N ILE A 41 3.42 3.59 -12.74
CA ILE A 41 2.23 3.46 -11.89
C ILE A 41 1.85 1.99 -11.69
N LEU A 42 1.88 1.18 -12.76
CA LEU A 42 1.59 -0.26 -12.67
C LEU A 42 2.59 -1.01 -11.79
N THR A 43 3.88 -0.71 -11.92
CA THR A 43 4.94 -1.37 -11.15
C THR A 43 4.81 -1.04 -9.67
N ILE A 44 4.57 0.23 -9.35
CA ILE A 44 4.45 0.68 -7.98
C ILE A 44 3.14 0.25 -7.33
N ALA A 45 2.02 0.21 -8.06
CA ALA A 45 0.77 -0.29 -7.51
C ALA A 45 0.92 -1.72 -6.96
N ILE A 46 1.69 -2.58 -7.63
CA ILE A 46 1.99 -3.93 -7.16
C ILE A 46 2.93 -3.90 -5.95
N ALA A 47 4.02 -3.14 -6.02
CA ALA A 47 5.01 -3.08 -4.95
C ALA A 47 4.44 -2.47 -3.65
N ASP A 48 3.62 -1.42 -3.77
CA ASP A 48 3.00 -0.68 -2.66
C ASP A 48 1.96 -1.56 -1.96
N ALA A 49 1.11 -2.26 -2.71
CA ALA A 49 0.13 -3.20 -2.14
C ALA A 49 0.81 -4.33 -1.34
N PHE A 50 1.90 -4.92 -1.86
CA PHE A 50 2.65 -5.92 -1.11
C PHE A 50 3.36 -5.35 0.12
N SER A 51 3.93 -4.14 0.01
CA SER A 51 4.63 -3.48 1.12
C SER A 51 3.67 -3.09 2.24
N ASP A 52 2.49 -2.54 1.91
CA ASP A 52 1.47 -2.14 2.88
C ASP A 52 0.85 -3.37 3.57
N ALA A 53 0.58 -4.45 2.84
CA ALA A 53 0.10 -5.71 3.40
C ALA A 53 1.09 -6.35 4.39
N LEU A 54 2.39 -6.36 4.04
CA LEU A 54 3.45 -6.83 4.93
C LEU A 54 3.65 -5.89 6.13
N GLY A 55 3.58 -4.58 5.90
CA GLY A 55 3.72 -3.57 6.95
C GLY A 55 2.63 -3.68 8.01
N ILE A 56 1.37 -3.88 7.59
CA ILE A 56 0.24 -4.07 8.50
C ILE A 56 0.36 -5.42 9.22
N HIS A 57 0.76 -6.49 8.53
CA HIS A 57 0.99 -7.80 9.16
C HIS A 57 2.05 -7.74 10.27
N ILE A 58 3.20 -7.13 9.98
CA ILE A 58 4.29 -6.96 10.96
C ILE A 58 3.87 -6.03 12.11
N SER A 59 3.09 -4.98 11.81
CA SER A 59 2.58 -4.06 12.84
C SER A 59 1.60 -4.76 13.80
N GLU A 60 0.69 -5.58 13.29
CA GLU A 60 -0.25 -6.37 14.10
C GLU A 60 0.46 -7.49 14.87
N GLU A 61 1.49 -8.12 14.29
CA GLU A 61 2.35 -9.10 14.98
C GLU A 61 3.18 -8.45 16.11
N SER A 62 3.62 -7.21 15.93
CA SER A 62 4.40 -6.44 16.92
C SER A 62 3.56 -5.87 18.07
N GLU A 63 2.23 -5.80 17.93
CA GLU A 63 1.33 -5.32 18.98
C GLU A 63 1.03 -6.38 20.07
N GLU A 64 1.48 -7.64 19.91
CA GLU A 64 1.41 -8.75 20.90
C GLU A 64 0.03 -8.98 21.56
N LYS A 65 -1.07 -8.49 20.96
CA LYS A 65 -2.44 -8.55 21.51
C LYS A 65 -3.43 -9.43 20.75
N HIS A 66 -3.08 -9.89 19.54
CA HIS A 66 -4.00 -10.61 18.64
C HIS A 66 -3.50 -12.01 18.30
N THR A 67 -4.44 -12.96 18.21
CA THR A 67 -4.13 -14.40 18.04
C THR A 67 -3.80 -14.69 16.57
N GLU A 68 -2.91 -15.65 16.27
CA GLU A 68 -2.40 -16.00 14.92
C GLU A 68 -3.46 -16.10 13.80
N LYS A 69 -4.72 -16.43 14.15
CA LYS A 69 -5.86 -16.44 13.20
C LYS A 69 -6.29 -15.06 12.72
N GLU A 70 -6.26 -14.03 13.57
CA GLU A 70 -6.64 -12.66 13.20
C GLU A 70 -5.55 -12.01 12.32
N ILE A 71 -4.29 -12.38 12.55
CA ILE A 71 -3.15 -11.92 11.76
C ILE A 71 -3.26 -12.44 10.31
N TRP A 72 -3.65 -13.70 10.11
CA TRP A 72 -3.84 -14.27 8.76
C TRP A 72 -5.10 -13.72 8.05
N GLU A 73 -6.16 -13.39 8.79
CA GLU A 73 -7.33 -12.69 8.23
C GLU A 73 -7.00 -11.25 7.78
N SER A 74 -6.11 -10.56 8.50
CA SER A 74 -5.70 -9.18 8.18
C SER A 74 -4.81 -9.12 6.93
N THR A 75 -3.88 -10.07 6.77
CA THR A 75 -3.00 -10.18 5.60
C THR A 75 -3.73 -10.51 4.30
N ILE A 76 -4.82 -11.26 4.39
CA ILE A 76 -5.65 -11.60 3.22
C ILE A 76 -6.58 -10.45 2.84
N SER A 77 -6.86 -9.53 3.77
CA SER A 77 -7.80 -8.43 3.56
C SER A 77 -7.16 -7.08 3.22
N THR A 78 -5.83 -7.00 3.18
CA THR A 78 -5.06 -5.81 2.75
C THR A 78 -4.56 -6.02 1.33
#